data_AF-A0A831M7N9-F1
#
_entry.id   AF-A0A831M7N9-F1
#
_cell.length_a   1.000
_cell.length_b   1.000
_cell.length_c   1.000
_cell.angle_alpha   90.00
_cell.angle_beta   90.00
_cell.angle_gamma   90.00
#
_symmetry.space_group_name_H-M   'P 1'
#
loop_
_entity.id
_entity.type
_entity.pdbx_description
1 polymer ?
#
loop_
_entity_poly.entity_id
_entity_poly.type
_entity_poly.pdbx_seq_one_letter_code
_entity_poly.pdbx_strand_id
1 'polypeptide(L)' 'AREAGVPLQENGELCALLARLELGEEVPRELYVAVAEVLAFAYWVTGRAPPPGS' A
#
# COMPACT_ATOMS: atom_id res chain seq x y z
N ALA A 1 -0.37 -17.28 -5.24
CA ALA A 1 -0.65 -15.83 -5.33
C ALA A 1 -1.98 -15.52 -6.03
N ARG A 2 -2.28 -16.08 -7.22
CA ARG A 2 -3.53 -15.79 -7.96
C ARG A 2 -4.85 -16.31 -7.34
N GLU A 3 -4.79 -17.27 -6.41
CA GLU A 3 -5.99 -17.88 -5.81
C GLU A 3 -6.64 -17.06 -4.69
N ALA A 4 -5.99 -16.01 -4.18
CA ALA A 4 -6.45 -15.28 -3.01
C ALA A 4 -7.28 -14.01 -3.31
N GLY A 5 -7.55 -13.70 -4.58
CA GLY A 5 -8.31 -12.50 -4.96
C GLY A 5 -7.64 -11.17 -4.54
N VAL A 6 -6.32 -11.20 -4.28
CA VAL A 6 -5.60 -10.01 -3.82
C VAL A 6 -5.34 -9.10 -5.03
N PRO A 7 -5.79 -7.82 -4.99
CA PRO A 7 -5.39 -6.81 -5.97
C PRO A 7 -3.87 -6.74 -6.12
N LEU A 8 -3.39 -6.81 -7.36
CA LEU A 8 -1.99 -6.52 -7.65
C LEU A 8 -1.90 -5.11 -8.25
N GLN A 9 -1.22 -4.19 -7.55
CA GLN A 9 -0.83 -2.91 -8.11
C GLN A 9 0.64 -2.95 -8.49
N GLU A 10 0.91 -2.85 -9.79
CA GLU A 10 2.28 -2.80 -10.30
C GLU A 10 2.78 -1.36 -10.27
N ASN A 11 3.43 -0.96 -9.17
CA ASN A 11 4.20 0.28 -9.10
C ASN A 11 5.65 -0.04 -8.71
N GLY A 12 6.52 -0.21 -9.71
CA GLY A 12 7.90 -0.65 -9.51
C GLY A 12 8.76 0.34 -8.70
N GLU A 13 8.50 1.64 -8.83
CA GLU A 13 9.23 2.67 -8.09
C GLU A 13 8.89 2.62 -6.60
N LEU A 14 7.60 2.53 -6.27
CA LEU A 14 7.14 2.39 -4.90
C LEU A 14 7.60 1.07 -4.27
N CYS A 15 7.53 -0.03 -5.02
CA CYS A 15 8.08 -1.32 -4.57
C CYS A 15 9.57 -1.22 -4.24
N ALA A 16 10.37 -0.54 -5.08
CA ALA A 16 11.80 -0.36 -4.85
C ALA A 16 12.10 0.53 -3.65
N LEU A 17 11.26 1.53 -3.36
CA LEU A 17 11.39 2.39 -2.19
C LEU A 17 11.03 1.64 -0.90
N LEU A 18 9.91 0.92 -0.89
CA LEU A 18 9.48 0.14 0.28
C LEU A 18 10.39 -1.06 0.55
N ALA A 19 10.95 -1.69 -0.48
CA ALA A 19 11.88 -2.82 -0.33
C ALA A 19 13.23 -2.43 0.31
N ARG A 20 13.53 -1.13 0.42
CA ARG A 20 14.73 -0.62 1.10
C ARG A 20 14.53 -0.42 2.60
N LEU A 21 13.29 -0.45 3.08
CA LEU A 21 12.98 -0.34 4.51
C LEU A 21 13.29 -1.67 5.19
N GLU A 22 14.04 -1.63 6.29
CA GLU A 22 14.26 -2.83 7.08
C GLU A 22 12.99 -3.21 7.86
N LEU A 23 12.81 -4.51 8.11
CA LEU A 23 11.69 -5.00 8.90
C LEU A 23 11.78 -4.43 10.33
N GLY A 24 10.79 -3.61 10.69
CA GLY A 24 10.72 -2.95 12.00
C GLY A 24 11.02 -1.45 11.96
N GLU A 25 11.42 -0.91 10.81
CA GLU A 25 11.57 0.54 10.63
C GLU A 25 10.24 1.21 10.32
N GLU A 26 10.06 2.43 10.83
CA GLU A 26 8.93 3.27 10.43
C GLU A 26 9.08 3.73 8.99
N VAL A 27 7.95 3.85 8.29
CA VAL A 27 7.93 4.44 6.95
C VAL A 27 8.40 5.91 7.04
N PRO A 28 9.33 6.36 6.17
CA PRO A 28 9.69 7.77 6.06
C PRO A 28 8.47 8.65 5.73
N ARG A 29 8.41 9.86 6.29
CA ARG A 29 7.27 10.78 6.12
C ARG A 29 7.02 11.11 4.65
N GLU A 30 8.07 11.17 3.84
CA GLU A 30 8.03 11.44 2.41
C GLU A 30 7.27 10.35 1.63
N LEU A 31 7.18 9.14 2.18
CA LEU A 31 6.51 7.99 1.58
C LEU A 31 5.08 7.79 2.08
N TYR A 32 4.60 8.60 3.05
CA TYR A 32 3.26 8.43 3.63
C TYR A 32 2.15 8.49 2.60
N VAL A 33 2.23 9.42 1.63
CA VAL A 33 1.22 9.56 0.58
C VAL A 33 1.18 8.30 -0.29
N ALA A 34 2.34 7.82 -0.74
CA ALA A 34 2.43 6.65 -1.60
C ALA A 34 1.95 5.37 -0.87
N VAL A 35 2.24 5.24 0.42
CA VAL A 35 1.70 4.14 1.25
C VAL A 35 0.19 4.27 1.42
N ALA A 36 -0.32 5.48 1.68
CA ALA A 36 -1.77 5.72 1.80
C ALA A 36 -2.52 5.36 0.51
N GLU A 37 -1.95 5.64 -0.67
CA GLU A 37 -2.52 5.26 -1.96
C GLU A 37 -2.60 3.74 -2.14
N VAL A 38 -1.54 3.00 -1.79
CA VAL A 38 -1.55 1.53 -1.84
C VAL A 38 -2.58 0.94 -0.88
N LEU A 39 -2.68 1.48 0.34
CA LEU A 39 -3.68 1.06 1.31
C LEU A 39 -5.09 1.36 0.77
N ALA A 40 -5.35 2.59 0.31
CA ALA A 40 -6.64 2.97 -0.26
C ALA A 40 -7.05 2.05 -1.43
N PHE A 41 -6.10 1.69 -2.30
CA PHE A 41 -6.33 0.73 -3.38
C PHE A 41 -6.65 -0.68 -2.85
N ALA A 42 -5.89 -1.18 -1.86
CA ALA A 42 -6.14 -2.48 -1.25
C ALA A 42 -7.53 -2.53 -0.58
N TYR A 43 -7.93 -1.46 0.09
CA TYR A 43 -9.27 -1.28 0.65
C TYR A 43 -10.34 -1.29 -0.46
N TRP A 44 -10.17 -0.48 -1.51
CA TRP A 44 -11.10 -0.40 -2.63
C TRP A 44 -11.33 -1.75 -3.31
N VAL A 45 -10.27 -2.51 -3.61
CA VAL A 45 -10.44 -3.82 -4.27
C VAL A 45 -10.98 -4.90 -3.33
N THR A 46 -10.75 -4.80 -2.01
CA THR A 46 -11.37 -5.72 -1.04
C THR A 46 -12.83 -5.38 -0.73
N GLY A 47 -13.42 -4.38 -1.39
CA GLY A 47 -14.81 -3.95 -1.17
C GLY A 47 -15.02 -3.26 0.18
N ARG A 48 -13.93 -2.89 0.87
CA ARG A 48 -13.97 -2.14 2.13
C ARG A 48 -13.63 -0.70 1.82
N ALA A 49 -14.57 0.22 1.98
CA ALA A 49 -14.22 1.64 1.91
C ALA A 49 -13.36 2.00 3.14
N PRO A 50 -12.27 2.78 2.99
CA PRO A 50 -11.63 3.38 4.15
C PRO A 50 -12.67 4.24 4.90
N PRO A 51 -12.64 4.28 6.25
CA PRO A 51 -13.56 5.13 6.99
C PRO A 51 -13.42 6.59 6.50
N PRO A 52 -14.52 7.33 6.33
CA PRO A 52 -14.44 8.73 5.92
C PRO A 52 -13.54 9.48 6.90
N GLY A 53 -12.57 10.23 6.36
CA GLY A 53 -11.63 11.03 7.15
C GLY A 53 -12.39 11.99 8.07
N SER A 54 -12.00 12.02 9.34
CA SER A 54 -12.49 12.97 10.34
C SER A 54 -11.83 14.33 10.17
#